data_AF-A0A2M7JN56-F1
#
_entry.id   AF-A0A2M7JN56-F1
#
_cell.length_a   1.000
_cell.length_b   1.000
_cell.length_c   1.000
_cell.angle_alpha   90.00
_cell.angle_beta   90.00
_cell.angle_gamma   90.00
#
_symmetry.space_group_name_H-M   'P 1'
#
loop_
_entity.id
_entity.type
_entity.pdbx_description
1 polymer ?
#
loop_
_entity_poly.entity_id
_entity_poly.type
_entity_poly.pdbx_seq_one_letter_code
_entity_poly.pdbx_strand_id
1 'polypeptide(L)'
;LLLFAPKCNLAHCPNFGVHHKIYVTIFDKTDEQKRLIELLTEWGFIQHGIKKTKTGDELVFVRNFAPIFVPANPKFSYPFISANQQIFLCPIYPEYHTELFPDSILTTESPINFQENQPHRNALSKVYISRSMNRNLSPSDVIIFYRTGGYHKSVVTTIGIVESVIDGLQSEDEFVLKCRKRSVFSDEELKKHWNYNIRNRPFIVNFLYVYSFPKRPNLAKLIELGVIDGVDSAPRGFEPISKEQFKLIIKESRSNEGIIVD
;
A
#
# COMPACT_ATOMS: atom_id res chain seq x y z
N LEU A 1 3.84 4.88 -10.90
CA LEU A 1 5.16 4.86 -11.59
C LEU A 1 5.68 3.42 -11.51
N LEU A 2 5.66 2.68 -12.62
CA LEU A 2 6.20 1.32 -12.73
C LEU A 2 7.72 1.44 -12.95
N LEU A 3 8.52 1.31 -11.89
CA LEU A 3 9.99 1.47 -11.95
C LEU A 3 10.77 0.18 -12.24
N PHE A 4 10.12 -0.91 -12.66
CA PHE A 4 10.81 -2.16 -13.00
C PHE A 4 10.35 -2.74 -14.34
N ALA A 5 10.80 -2.14 -15.43
CA ALA A 5 10.84 -2.82 -16.72
C ALA A 5 11.95 -2.21 -17.61
N PRO A 6 13.14 -2.83 -17.71
CA PRO A 6 14.25 -2.29 -18.51
C PRO A 6 14.03 -2.30 -20.04
N LYS A 7 12.83 -2.68 -20.53
CA LYS A 7 12.44 -2.65 -21.96
C LYS A 7 10.96 -2.34 -22.20
N CYS A 8 10.31 -1.52 -21.38
CA CYS A 8 8.94 -1.06 -21.67
C CYS A 8 8.97 0.36 -22.23
N ASN A 9 8.57 0.53 -23.49
CA ASN A 9 8.27 1.84 -24.05
C ASN A 9 6.90 2.31 -23.55
N LEU A 10 6.91 3.09 -22.47
CA LEU A 10 5.75 3.86 -22.02
C LEU A 10 5.61 5.08 -22.93
N ALA A 11 4.62 5.09 -23.81
CA ALA A 11 4.30 6.24 -24.65
C ALA A 11 3.04 6.93 -24.13
N HIS A 12 3.14 8.24 -23.87
CA HIS A 12 2.01 9.14 -23.66
C HIS A 12 1.67 9.79 -25.01
N CYS A 13 0.43 9.69 -25.47
CA CYS A 13 0.00 10.30 -26.74
C CYS A 13 -0.34 11.79 -26.51
N PRO A 14 0.26 12.75 -27.26
CA PRO A 14 0.22 14.17 -26.93
C PRO A 14 -0.93 14.95 -27.58
N ASN A 15 -2.12 14.37 -27.76
CA ASN A 15 -3.26 15.08 -28.36
C ASN A 15 -4.50 15.09 -27.45
N PHE A 16 -5.02 16.30 -27.25
CA PHE A 16 -6.17 16.70 -26.44
C PHE A 16 -7.36 15.72 -26.45
N GLY A 17 -7.68 15.18 -25.27
CA GLY A 17 -8.84 14.33 -25.00
C GLY A 17 -8.58 13.47 -23.76
N VAL A 18 -9.45 13.50 -22.77
CA VAL A 18 -9.29 12.86 -21.45
C VAL A 18 -9.25 11.33 -21.59
N HIS A 19 -8.09 10.78 -21.96
CA HIS A 19 -7.91 9.35 -22.13
C HIS A 19 -7.44 8.73 -20.82
N HIS A 20 -8.38 8.18 -20.07
CA HIS A 20 -8.14 7.34 -18.90
C HIS A 20 -7.59 5.95 -19.28
N LYS A 21 -6.68 5.83 -20.25
CA LYS A 21 -6.17 4.52 -20.69
C LYS A 21 -4.66 4.54 -20.77
N ILE A 22 -4.03 3.58 -20.12
CA ILE A 22 -2.60 3.30 -20.20
C ILE A 22 -2.43 2.07 -21.08
N TYR A 23 -1.50 2.11 -22.03
CA TYR A 23 -1.15 0.93 -22.81
C TYR A 23 0.34 0.60 -22.66
N VAL A 24 0.65 -0.69 -22.79
CA VAL A 24 2.00 -1.26 -22.72
C VAL A 24 2.13 -2.27 -23.85
N THR A 25 3.28 -2.27 -24.53
CA THR A 25 3.61 -3.34 -25.48
C THR A 25 4.74 -4.20 -24.96
N ILE A 26 4.64 -5.51 -25.16
CA ILE A 26 5.60 -6.48 -24.64
C ILE A 26 5.71 -7.70 -25.57
N PHE A 27 6.93 -8.16 -25.81
CA PHE A 27 7.18 -9.46 -26.45
C PHE A 27 6.92 -10.58 -25.45
N ASP A 28 6.48 -11.76 -25.90
CA ASP A 28 6.16 -12.92 -25.07
C ASP A 28 7.12 -14.10 -25.29
N LYS A 29 8.39 -13.79 -25.60
CA LYS A 29 9.40 -14.75 -26.06
C LYS A 29 10.21 -15.39 -24.94
N THR A 30 10.40 -14.70 -23.81
CA THR A 30 11.20 -15.18 -22.68
C THR A 30 10.36 -15.41 -21.42
N ASP A 31 10.88 -16.16 -20.47
CA ASP A 31 10.16 -16.42 -19.21
C ASP A 31 10.05 -15.17 -18.34
N GLU A 32 11.02 -14.25 -18.38
CA GLU A 32 10.92 -12.96 -17.71
C GLU A 32 9.78 -12.11 -18.29
N GLN A 33 9.61 -12.17 -19.61
CA GLN A 33 8.53 -11.48 -20.31
C GLN A 33 7.16 -12.05 -19.93
N LYS A 34 7.04 -13.38 -19.87
CA LYS A 34 5.80 -14.05 -19.42
C LYS A 34 5.45 -13.68 -17.97
N ARG A 35 6.43 -13.67 -17.07
CA ARG A 35 6.22 -13.20 -15.67
C ARG A 35 5.78 -11.74 -15.60
N LEU A 36 6.31 -10.87 -16.46
CA LEU A 36 5.86 -9.48 -16.53
C LEU A 36 4.43 -9.36 -17.09
N ILE A 37 4.04 -10.19 -18.06
CA ILE A 37 2.67 -10.27 -18.56
C ILE A 37 1.69 -10.70 -17.44
N GLU A 38 2.06 -11.72 -16.66
CA GLU A 38 1.27 -12.15 -15.49
C GLU A 38 1.11 -10.99 -14.50
N LEU A 39 2.21 -10.29 -14.18
CA LEU A 39 2.17 -9.12 -13.30
C LEU A 39 1.25 -8.03 -13.85
N LEU A 40 1.37 -7.65 -15.13
CA LEU A 40 0.49 -6.65 -15.74
C LEU A 40 -0.98 -7.07 -15.59
N THR A 41 -1.28 -8.34 -15.84
CA THR A 41 -2.63 -8.89 -15.74
C THR A 41 -3.17 -8.84 -14.30
N GLU A 42 -2.35 -9.17 -13.29
CA GLU A 42 -2.70 -9.01 -11.87
C GLU A 42 -3.04 -7.55 -11.49
N TRP A 43 -2.45 -6.59 -12.19
CA TRP A 43 -2.70 -5.16 -12.01
C TRP A 43 -3.81 -4.62 -12.94
N GLY A 44 -4.62 -5.50 -13.53
CA GLY A 44 -5.80 -5.11 -14.30
C GLY A 44 -5.51 -4.65 -15.73
N PHE A 45 -4.32 -4.93 -16.26
CA PHE A 45 -4.09 -4.81 -17.70
C PHE A 45 -4.72 -5.98 -18.43
N ILE A 46 -5.41 -5.70 -19.53
CA ILE A 46 -6.02 -6.70 -20.41
C ILE A 46 -5.33 -6.68 -21.76
N GLN A 47 -5.12 -7.84 -22.36
CA GLN A 47 -4.61 -7.91 -23.73
C GLN A 47 -5.66 -7.34 -24.70
N HIS A 48 -5.27 -6.33 -25.46
CA HIS A 48 -6.12 -5.61 -26.40
C HIS A 48 -5.84 -5.99 -27.85
N GLY A 49 -4.60 -6.35 -28.18
CA GLY A 49 -4.23 -6.68 -29.56
C GLY A 49 -2.77 -7.06 -29.73
N ILE A 50 -2.31 -7.07 -30.98
CA ILE A 50 -0.94 -7.39 -31.37
C ILE A 50 -0.41 -6.26 -32.25
N LYS A 51 0.76 -5.74 -31.92
CA LYS A 51 1.50 -4.77 -32.72
C LYS A 51 2.56 -5.51 -33.53
N LYS A 52 2.38 -5.57 -34.84
CA LYS A 52 3.36 -6.14 -35.76
C LYS A 52 4.54 -5.19 -35.91
N THR A 53 5.75 -5.68 -35.68
CA THR A 53 6.99 -4.91 -35.89
C THR A 53 7.98 -5.70 -36.74
N LYS A 54 8.99 -5.01 -37.30
CA LYS A 54 10.05 -5.67 -38.10
C LYS A 54 10.86 -6.67 -37.26
N THR A 55 10.87 -6.52 -35.93
CA THR A 55 11.64 -7.35 -34.99
C THR A 55 10.79 -8.45 -34.32
N GLY A 56 9.51 -8.56 -34.69
CA GLY A 56 8.56 -9.54 -34.20
C GLY A 56 7.26 -8.91 -33.71
N ASP A 57 6.30 -9.76 -33.37
CA ASP A 57 4.99 -9.33 -32.86
C ASP A 57 5.09 -9.01 -31.35
N GLU A 58 4.55 -7.85 -30.95
CA GLU A 58 4.40 -7.45 -29.55
C GLU A 58 2.93 -7.55 -29.13
N LEU A 59 2.64 -8.09 -27.96
CA LEU A 59 1.31 -8.02 -27.36
C LEU A 59 1.04 -6.59 -26.87
N VAL A 60 -0.15 -6.07 -27.13
CA VAL A 60 -0.62 -4.77 -26.65
C VAL A 60 -1.56 -5.01 -25.47
N PHE A 61 -1.18 -4.51 -24.31
CA PHE A 61 -1.99 -4.51 -23.10
C PHE A 61 -2.54 -3.12 -22.82
N VAL A 62 -3.78 -3.04 -22.34
CA VAL A 62 -4.44 -1.78 -21.98
C VAL A 62 -5.01 -1.90 -20.58
N ARG A 63 -4.92 -0.83 -19.79
CA ARG A 63 -5.60 -0.67 -18.52
C ARG A 63 -6.42 0.60 -18.53
N ASN A 64 -7.69 0.50 -18.11
CA ASN A 64 -8.52 1.66 -17.83
C ASN A 64 -8.13 2.26 -16.47
N PHE A 65 -7.90 3.55 -16.45
CA PHE A 65 -7.48 4.37 -15.29
C PHE A 65 -8.56 5.40 -14.96
N ALA A 66 -9.82 5.08 -15.28
CA ALA A 66 -10.96 5.86 -14.83
C ALA A 66 -11.03 5.83 -13.29
N PRO A 67 -11.51 6.91 -12.65
CA PRO A 67 -11.67 6.98 -11.20
C PRO A 67 -12.83 6.10 -10.75
N ILE A 68 -12.61 4.78 -10.79
CA ILE A 68 -13.56 3.75 -10.38
C ILE A 68 -12.96 2.93 -9.26
N PHE A 69 -13.80 2.41 -8.37
CA PHE A 69 -13.41 1.51 -7.30
C PHE A 69 -13.93 0.10 -7.56
N VAL A 70 -13.06 -0.91 -7.41
CA VAL A 70 -13.40 -2.32 -7.61
C VAL A 70 -13.16 -3.08 -6.29
N PRO A 71 -14.19 -3.23 -5.43
CA PRO A 71 -14.03 -3.82 -4.10
C PRO A 71 -13.47 -5.25 -4.12
N ALA A 72 -13.80 -6.03 -5.15
CA ALA A 72 -13.38 -7.42 -5.26
C ALA A 72 -11.86 -7.58 -5.45
N ASN A 73 -11.19 -6.59 -6.06
CA ASN A 73 -9.74 -6.61 -6.24
C ASN A 73 -9.18 -5.18 -6.31
N PRO A 74 -8.56 -4.69 -5.22
CA PRO A 74 -8.09 -3.31 -5.14
C PRO A 74 -6.96 -3.01 -6.14
N LYS A 75 -6.24 -4.01 -6.66
CA LYS A 75 -5.22 -3.78 -7.70
C LYS A 75 -5.81 -3.24 -9.00
N PHE A 76 -7.05 -3.62 -9.34
CA PHE A 76 -7.68 -3.25 -10.61
C PHE A 76 -8.08 -1.78 -10.61
N SER A 77 -8.55 -1.26 -9.47
CA SER A 77 -8.87 0.15 -9.26
C SER A 77 -7.74 0.99 -8.68
N TYR A 78 -6.57 0.41 -8.35
CA TYR A 78 -5.44 1.18 -7.82
C TYR A 78 -5.11 2.41 -8.71
N PRO A 79 -4.84 3.61 -8.14
CA PRO A 79 -4.71 3.94 -6.72
C PRO A 79 -6.01 4.42 -6.06
N PHE A 80 -7.17 4.25 -6.69
CA PHE A 80 -8.42 4.80 -6.20
C PHE A 80 -8.96 4.06 -4.97
N ILE A 81 -9.51 4.82 -4.02
CA ILE A 81 -10.13 4.34 -2.78
C ILE A 81 -11.59 4.77 -2.68
N SER A 82 -12.35 4.02 -1.90
CA SER A 82 -13.74 4.32 -1.55
C SER A 82 -13.80 4.64 -0.06
N ALA A 83 -14.37 5.80 0.29
CA ALA A 83 -14.62 6.21 1.67
C ALA A 83 -15.86 5.50 2.26
N ASN A 84 -16.52 4.63 1.49
CA ASN A 84 -17.60 3.75 1.96
C ASN A 84 -17.10 2.38 2.46
N GLN A 85 -15.81 2.06 2.31
CA GLN A 85 -15.22 0.86 2.91
C GLN A 85 -14.98 1.05 4.42
N GLN A 86 -14.61 -0.02 5.14
CA GLN A 86 -14.13 0.18 6.51
C GLN A 86 -12.80 0.90 6.48
N ILE A 87 -12.62 1.82 7.42
CA ILE A 87 -11.42 2.64 7.51
C ILE A 87 -10.83 2.44 8.89
N PHE A 88 -9.56 2.05 8.93
CA PHE A 88 -8.83 1.77 10.15
C PHE A 88 -7.70 2.75 10.35
N LEU A 89 -7.54 3.23 11.57
CA LEU A 89 -6.32 3.87 12.02
C LEU A 89 -5.39 2.79 12.60
N CYS A 90 -4.18 2.66 12.06
CA CYS A 90 -3.24 1.62 12.44
C CYS A 90 -1.92 2.22 12.93
N PRO A 91 -1.46 1.90 14.15
CA PRO A 91 -0.20 2.44 14.66
C PRO A 91 1.00 1.78 13.97
N ILE A 92 2.08 2.53 13.84
CA ILE A 92 3.39 2.02 13.43
C ILE A 92 4.48 2.72 14.25
N TYR A 93 5.48 1.94 14.66
CA TYR A 93 6.63 2.48 15.38
C TYR A 93 7.56 3.26 14.44
N PRO A 94 8.15 4.37 14.90
CA PRO A 94 9.13 5.15 14.15
C PRO A 94 10.22 4.32 13.46
N GLU A 95 10.76 3.32 14.16
CA GLU A 95 11.84 2.44 13.68
C GLU A 95 11.48 1.63 12.42
N TYR A 96 10.19 1.38 12.17
CA TYR A 96 9.73 0.64 11.00
C TYR A 96 9.07 1.54 9.93
N HIS A 97 8.73 2.77 10.30
CA HIS A 97 7.91 3.64 9.49
C HIS A 97 8.61 4.05 8.18
N THR A 98 9.80 4.62 8.28
CA THR A 98 10.56 5.08 7.11
C THR A 98 10.92 3.93 6.16
N GLU A 99 11.23 2.75 6.70
CA GLU A 99 11.58 1.57 5.91
C GLU A 99 10.38 1.03 5.12
N LEU A 100 9.20 1.03 5.74
CA LEU A 100 7.97 0.58 5.11
C LEU A 100 7.43 1.63 4.11
N PHE A 101 7.59 2.92 4.45
CA PHE A 101 7.04 4.07 3.71
C PHE A 101 8.13 5.10 3.38
N PRO A 102 9.02 4.82 2.42
CA PRO A 102 10.13 5.71 2.10
C PRO A 102 9.66 7.12 1.68
N ASP A 103 8.56 7.24 0.92
CA ASP A 103 8.04 8.57 0.52
C ASP A 103 7.29 9.31 1.65
N SER A 104 7.03 8.63 2.79
CA SER A 104 6.43 9.24 3.98
C SER A 104 7.46 9.72 5.00
N ILE A 105 8.75 9.76 4.67
CA ILE A 105 9.83 10.16 5.58
C ILE A 105 9.57 11.53 6.23
N LEU A 106 9.75 11.62 7.54
CA LEU A 106 9.68 12.88 8.30
C LEU A 106 11.01 13.65 8.23
N THR A 107 10.95 14.98 8.32
CA THR A 107 12.16 15.83 8.40
C THR A 107 13.04 15.54 9.61
N THR A 108 12.48 14.91 10.64
CA THR A 108 13.17 14.51 11.87
C THR A 108 13.76 13.10 11.79
N GLU A 109 13.60 12.41 10.66
CA GLU A 109 14.14 11.07 10.45
C GLU A 109 15.46 11.17 9.69
N SER A 110 16.43 10.38 10.13
CA SER A 110 17.76 10.38 9.55
C SER A 110 17.81 9.41 8.35
N PRO A 111 18.20 9.85 7.14
CA PRO A 111 18.35 8.96 5.99
C PRO A 111 19.56 8.02 6.08
N ILE A 112 20.29 8.00 7.21
CA ILE A 112 21.68 7.53 7.28
C ILE A 112 21.88 6.04 6.92
N ASN A 113 20.83 5.22 6.89
CA ASN A 113 20.87 3.83 6.38
C ASN A 113 19.99 3.62 5.13
N PHE A 114 19.89 4.61 4.24
CA PHE A 114 19.21 4.47 2.95
C PHE A 114 20.09 3.67 1.96
N GLN A 115 19.86 2.37 1.86
CA GLN A 115 20.18 1.64 0.63
C GLN A 115 18.93 1.62 -0.25
N GLU A 116 18.94 2.38 -1.34
CA GLU A 116 17.82 2.51 -2.30
C GLU A 116 17.37 1.18 -2.95
N ASN A 117 18.21 0.14 -2.92
CA ASN A 117 18.03 -1.07 -3.72
C ASN A 117 17.23 -2.20 -3.05
N GLN A 118 16.53 -1.95 -1.94
CA GLN A 118 15.72 -2.99 -1.30
C GLN A 118 14.34 -3.16 -1.97
N PRO A 119 13.97 -4.38 -2.44
CA PRO A 119 12.73 -4.61 -3.20
C PRO A 119 11.44 -4.18 -2.49
N HIS A 120 11.36 -4.31 -1.15
CA HIS A 120 10.16 -3.94 -0.38
C HIS A 120 9.89 -2.44 -0.32
N ARG A 121 10.92 -1.60 -0.46
CA ARG A 121 10.79 -0.14 -0.41
C ARG A 121 9.99 0.38 -1.59
N ASN A 122 10.33 -0.08 -2.80
CA ASN A 122 9.72 0.33 -4.06
C ASN A 122 8.46 -0.49 -4.43
N ALA A 123 8.14 -1.53 -3.66
CA ALA A 123 6.94 -2.32 -3.89
C ALA A 123 5.68 -1.55 -3.49
N LEU A 124 4.70 -1.51 -4.39
CA LEU A 124 3.36 -1.01 -4.09
C LEU A 124 2.61 -1.95 -3.13
N SER A 125 2.76 -3.27 -3.32
CA SER A 125 2.24 -4.28 -2.39
C SER A 125 3.25 -4.51 -1.27
N LYS A 126 2.83 -4.28 -0.04
CA LYS A 126 3.65 -4.32 1.17
C LYS A 126 3.03 -5.26 2.20
N VAL A 127 3.84 -5.68 3.16
CA VAL A 127 3.45 -6.59 4.24
C VAL A 127 3.50 -5.85 5.57
N TYR A 128 2.39 -5.86 6.31
CA TYR A 128 2.31 -5.41 7.69
C TYR A 128 2.04 -6.61 8.61
N ILE A 129 2.81 -6.72 9.69
CA ILE A 129 2.72 -7.82 10.65
C ILE A 129 2.07 -7.27 11.91
N SER A 130 0.94 -7.86 12.31
CA SER A 130 0.15 -7.38 13.44
C SER A 130 -0.12 -8.45 14.47
N ARG A 131 -0.30 -8.02 15.72
CA ARG A 131 -0.83 -8.81 16.84
C ARG A 131 -2.06 -8.16 17.47
N SER A 132 -2.68 -7.23 16.73
CA SER A 132 -3.92 -6.59 17.18
C SER A 132 -4.97 -7.64 17.53
N MET A 133 -5.76 -7.33 18.57
CA MET A 133 -6.94 -8.11 18.91
C MET A 133 -8.01 -7.98 17.81
N ASN A 134 -8.11 -6.81 17.17
CA ASN A 134 -8.95 -6.65 16.00
C ASN A 134 -8.23 -7.17 14.75
N ARG A 135 -8.79 -8.23 14.16
CA ARG A 135 -8.27 -8.89 12.95
C ARG A 135 -9.29 -8.92 11.82
N ASN A 136 -10.46 -8.28 12.00
CA ASN A 136 -11.57 -8.32 11.06
C ASN A 136 -11.39 -7.31 9.92
N LEU A 137 -10.26 -7.41 9.22
CA LEU A 137 -10.01 -6.65 8.00
C LEU A 137 -10.41 -7.48 6.79
N SER A 138 -11.00 -6.81 5.80
CA SER A 138 -11.39 -7.39 4.52
C SER A 138 -10.58 -6.76 3.38
N PRO A 139 -10.38 -7.47 2.25
CA PRO A 139 -9.86 -6.85 1.05
C PRO A 139 -10.63 -5.57 0.72
N SER A 140 -9.90 -4.55 0.27
CA SER A 140 -10.40 -3.22 -0.07
C SER A 140 -10.69 -2.28 1.10
N ASP A 141 -10.58 -2.72 2.36
CA ASP A 141 -10.59 -1.82 3.51
C ASP A 141 -9.42 -0.83 3.46
N VAL A 142 -9.63 0.38 3.99
CA VAL A 142 -8.64 1.45 3.98
C VAL A 142 -7.89 1.47 5.31
N ILE A 143 -6.57 1.60 5.25
CA ILE A 143 -5.70 1.75 6.42
C ILE A 143 -5.05 3.12 6.37
N ILE A 144 -5.19 3.88 7.45
CA ILE A 144 -4.45 5.10 7.72
C ILE A 144 -3.35 4.76 8.71
N PHE A 145 -2.09 4.84 8.27
CA PHE A 145 -0.96 4.59 9.15
C PHE A 145 -0.67 5.82 10.01
N TYR A 146 -0.62 5.57 11.32
CA TYR A 146 -0.35 6.52 12.38
C TYR A 146 1.00 6.19 13.02
N ARG A 147 2.01 7.01 12.74
CA ARG A 147 3.33 6.85 13.36
C ARG A 147 3.27 7.32 14.80
N THR A 148 3.69 6.48 15.73
CA THR A 148 3.71 6.81 17.16
C THR A 148 4.89 7.74 17.51
N GLY A 149 4.78 8.50 18.61
CA GLY A 149 5.84 9.41 19.05
C GLY A 149 5.53 10.36 20.22
N GLY A 150 4.31 10.35 20.74
CA GLY A 150 3.80 11.29 21.77
C GLY A 150 2.87 12.37 21.22
N TYR A 151 2.37 13.25 22.08
CA TYR A 151 1.26 14.17 21.81
C TYR A 151 1.42 15.07 20.55
N HIS A 152 2.62 15.62 20.32
CA HIS A 152 2.89 16.46 19.16
C HIS A 152 3.73 15.80 18.07
N LYS A 153 4.30 14.62 18.35
CA LYS A 153 5.23 13.92 17.46
C LYS A 153 4.58 12.74 16.75
N SER A 154 3.51 12.18 17.31
CA SER A 154 2.76 11.14 16.61
C SER A 154 1.92 11.78 15.52
N VAL A 155 1.90 11.17 14.34
CA VAL A 155 1.32 11.76 13.13
C VAL A 155 0.69 10.70 12.24
N VAL A 156 -0.40 11.04 11.56
CA VAL A 156 -0.88 10.24 10.42
C VAL A 156 -0.06 10.58 9.17
N THR A 157 0.32 9.56 8.42
CA THR A 157 1.31 9.73 7.34
C THR A 157 0.88 9.17 6.00
N THR A 158 0.12 8.08 5.99
CA THR A 158 0.05 7.21 4.82
C THR A 158 -1.30 6.52 4.71
N ILE A 159 -1.79 6.37 3.48
CA ILE A 159 -2.94 5.54 3.15
C ILE A 159 -2.46 4.23 2.51
N GLY A 160 -3.02 3.12 2.98
CA GLY A 160 -2.98 1.83 2.31
C GLY A 160 -4.37 1.25 2.07
N ILE A 161 -4.45 0.26 1.17
CA ILE A 161 -5.66 -0.55 0.94
C ILE A 161 -5.32 -1.99 1.26
N VAL A 162 -6.14 -2.67 2.06
CA VAL A 162 -5.97 -4.11 2.34
C VAL A 162 -6.09 -4.90 1.04
N GLU A 163 -5.06 -5.65 0.69
CA GLU A 163 -5.06 -6.59 -0.43
C GLU A 163 -5.55 -7.96 0.03
N SER A 164 -5.04 -8.45 1.15
CA SER A 164 -5.46 -9.71 1.77
C SER A 164 -4.99 -9.79 3.21
N VAL A 165 -5.65 -10.64 4.00
CA VAL A 165 -5.28 -10.95 5.38
C VAL A 165 -4.99 -12.44 5.47
N ILE A 166 -3.86 -12.79 6.09
CA ILE A 166 -3.47 -14.16 6.37
C ILE A 166 -3.36 -14.31 7.88
N ASP A 167 -4.31 -15.03 8.46
CA ASP A 167 -4.35 -15.38 9.88
C ASP A 167 -4.39 -16.90 10.05
N GLY A 168 -4.17 -17.38 11.27
CA GLY A 168 -4.19 -18.82 11.57
C GLY A 168 -3.04 -19.59 10.93
N LEU A 169 -1.88 -18.96 10.78
CA LEU A 169 -0.65 -19.61 10.31
C LEU A 169 -0.27 -20.77 11.24
N GLN A 170 0.17 -21.88 10.66
CA GLN A 170 0.39 -23.13 11.39
C GLN A 170 1.85 -23.29 11.85
N SER A 171 2.80 -22.62 11.20
CA SER A 171 4.22 -22.75 11.51
C SER A 171 5.01 -21.45 11.32
N GLU A 172 6.19 -21.41 11.96
CA GLU A 172 7.17 -20.34 11.76
C GLU A 172 7.63 -20.26 10.30
N ASP A 173 7.89 -21.42 9.68
CA ASP A 173 8.33 -21.49 8.28
C ASP A 173 7.28 -20.93 7.33
N GLU A 174 5.99 -21.22 7.58
CA GLU A 174 4.90 -20.65 6.80
C GLU A 174 4.86 -19.13 6.94
N PHE A 175 4.97 -18.62 8.17
CA PHE A 175 5.00 -17.18 8.44
C PHE A 175 6.18 -16.47 7.75
N VAL A 176 7.39 -17.02 7.88
CA VAL A 176 8.60 -16.47 7.25
C VAL A 176 8.45 -16.48 5.72
N LEU A 177 7.99 -17.60 5.15
CA LEU A 177 7.80 -17.74 3.70
C LEU A 177 6.82 -16.70 3.14
N LYS A 178 5.73 -16.42 3.85
CA LYS A 178 4.71 -15.43 3.44
C LYS A 178 5.22 -13.99 3.54
N CYS A 179 6.11 -13.68 4.49
CA CYS A 179 6.62 -12.33 4.72
C CYS A 179 7.88 -11.97 3.91
N ARG A 180 8.83 -12.90 3.76
CA ARG A 180 10.24 -12.65 3.39
C ARG A 180 10.50 -11.81 2.13
N LYS A 181 9.57 -11.76 1.17
CA LYS A 181 9.77 -11.00 -0.09
C LYS A 181 9.33 -9.54 -0.01
N ARG A 182 8.49 -9.19 0.97
CA ARG A 182 7.76 -7.89 1.00
C ARG A 182 7.72 -7.24 2.40
N SER A 183 8.24 -7.90 3.43
CA SER A 183 8.39 -7.32 4.77
C SER A 183 9.67 -6.50 4.89
N VAL A 184 9.67 -5.55 5.83
CA VAL A 184 10.87 -4.77 6.23
C VAL A 184 11.85 -5.59 7.09
N PHE A 185 11.41 -6.75 7.57
CA PHE A 185 12.16 -7.60 8.49
C PHE A 185 13.00 -8.65 7.76
N SER A 186 14.19 -8.92 8.31
CA SER A 186 14.98 -10.10 7.99
C SER A 186 14.31 -11.39 8.48
N ASP A 187 14.71 -12.54 7.91
CA ASP A 187 14.19 -13.85 8.31
C ASP A 187 14.34 -14.07 9.85
N GLU A 188 15.45 -13.65 10.45
CA GLU A 188 15.67 -13.78 11.90
C GLU A 188 14.76 -12.86 12.74
N GLU A 189 14.47 -11.64 12.27
CA GLU A 189 13.51 -10.75 12.92
C GLU A 189 12.08 -11.28 12.80
N LEU A 190 11.73 -11.87 11.65
CA LEU A 190 10.45 -12.55 11.47
C LEU A 190 10.30 -13.70 12.48
N LYS A 191 11.32 -14.54 12.65
CA LYS A 191 11.29 -15.60 13.67
C LYS A 191 11.14 -15.04 15.09
N LYS A 192 11.85 -13.96 15.43
CA LYS A 192 11.68 -13.27 16.73
C LYS A 192 10.25 -12.79 16.93
N HIS A 193 9.66 -12.19 15.91
CA HIS A 193 8.26 -11.81 15.94
C HIS A 193 7.38 -13.05 16.17
N TRP A 194 7.49 -14.09 15.34
CA TRP A 194 6.69 -15.30 15.50
C TRP A 194 6.74 -15.86 16.93
N ASN A 195 7.93 -15.92 17.53
CA ASN A 195 8.18 -16.50 18.85
C ASN A 195 7.94 -15.56 20.03
N TYR A 196 7.73 -14.25 19.80
CA TYR A 196 7.56 -13.26 20.86
C TYR A 196 6.46 -13.64 21.87
N ASN A 197 5.32 -14.17 21.39
CA ASN A 197 4.25 -14.63 22.25
C ASN A 197 3.47 -15.78 21.59
N ILE A 198 3.53 -16.96 22.19
CA ILE A 198 2.83 -18.16 21.69
C ILE A 198 1.31 -18.09 21.81
N ARG A 199 0.80 -17.35 22.80
CA ARG A 199 -0.64 -17.18 23.03
C ARG A 199 -1.27 -16.14 22.12
N ASN A 200 -0.45 -15.28 21.49
CA ASN A 200 -0.89 -14.26 20.56
C ASN A 200 0.01 -14.26 19.32
N ARG A 201 -0.20 -15.27 18.46
CA ARG A 201 0.53 -15.40 17.19
C ARG A 201 0.19 -14.23 16.25
N PRO A 202 1.18 -13.69 15.52
CA PRO A 202 0.92 -12.62 14.58
C PRO A 202 0.09 -13.09 13.39
N PHE A 203 -0.57 -12.14 12.75
CA PHE A 203 -1.19 -12.29 11.44
C PHE A 203 -0.58 -11.30 10.47
N ILE A 204 -0.80 -11.55 9.18
CA ILE A 204 -0.22 -10.78 8.08
C ILE A 204 -1.32 -9.99 7.38
N VAL A 205 -1.09 -8.71 7.18
CA VAL A 205 -1.92 -7.85 6.33
C VAL A 205 -1.07 -7.46 5.11
N ASN A 206 -1.40 -8.03 3.96
CA ASN A 206 -0.90 -7.54 2.68
C ASN A 206 -1.72 -6.32 2.29
N PHE A 207 -1.06 -5.24 1.90
CA PHE A 207 -1.74 -4.00 1.55
C PHE A 207 -1.04 -3.30 0.38
N LEU A 208 -1.80 -2.52 -0.37
CA LEU A 208 -1.29 -1.63 -1.40
C LEU A 208 -1.02 -0.27 -0.76
N TYR A 209 0.22 0.21 -0.86
CA TYR A 209 0.59 1.58 -0.50
C TYR A 209 0.08 2.55 -1.56
N VAL A 210 -0.79 3.48 -1.17
CA VAL A 210 -1.54 4.34 -2.10
C VAL A 210 -1.04 5.77 -2.11
N TYR A 211 -0.91 6.37 -0.93
CA TYR A 211 -0.67 7.81 -0.83
C TYR A 211 0.06 8.20 0.44
N SER A 212 1.04 9.10 0.30
CA SER A 212 1.71 9.77 1.42
C SER A 212 1.11 11.15 1.64
N PHE A 213 0.73 11.46 2.88
CA PHE A 213 0.14 12.75 3.22
C PHE A 213 1.17 13.89 3.11
N PRO A 214 0.84 14.98 2.39
CA PRO A 214 1.76 16.11 2.24
C PRO A 214 1.86 16.93 3.53
N LYS A 215 0.74 17.15 4.23
CA LYS A 215 0.72 17.64 5.61
C LYS A 215 0.31 16.48 6.52
N ARG A 216 0.99 16.34 7.66
CA ARG A 216 0.80 15.20 8.57
C ARG A 216 0.17 15.67 9.89
N PRO A 217 -1.17 15.59 10.02
CA PRO A 217 -1.85 15.92 11.27
C PRO A 217 -1.25 15.13 12.44
N ASN A 218 -0.92 15.81 13.54
CA ASN A 218 -0.39 15.17 14.74
C ASN A 218 -1.51 14.75 15.70
N LEU A 219 -1.18 13.97 16.74
CA LEU A 219 -2.15 13.48 17.72
C LEU A 219 -2.97 14.61 18.36
N ALA A 220 -2.35 15.72 18.73
CA ALA A 220 -3.06 16.91 19.23
C ALA A 220 -4.16 17.37 18.25
N LYS A 221 -3.85 17.43 16.95
CA LYS A 221 -4.81 17.81 15.92
C LYS A 221 -5.90 16.75 15.71
N LEU A 222 -5.56 15.46 15.79
CA LEU A 222 -6.55 14.37 15.70
C LEU A 222 -7.54 14.40 16.86
N ILE A 223 -7.08 14.76 18.06
CA ILE A 223 -7.94 14.94 19.24
C ILE A 223 -8.84 16.17 19.06
N GLU A 224 -8.29 17.30 18.59
CA GLU A 224 -9.06 18.51 18.28
C GLU A 224 -10.16 18.24 17.24
N LEU A 225 -9.89 17.39 16.25
CA LEU A 225 -10.84 17.00 15.20
C LEU A 225 -11.85 15.92 15.65
N GLY A 226 -11.74 15.39 16.88
CA GLY A 226 -12.60 14.29 17.36
C GLY A 226 -12.36 12.97 16.63
N VAL A 227 -11.18 12.77 16.03
CA VAL A 227 -10.78 11.50 15.40
C VAL A 227 -10.31 10.51 16.47
N ILE A 228 -9.67 11.01 17.53
CA ILE A 228 -9.21 10.24 18.68
C ILE A 228 -9.71 10.95 19.94
N ASP A 229 -10.32 10.22 20.88
CA ASP A 229 -10.94 10.82 22.07
C ASP A 229 -9.93 11.49 23.02
N GLY A 230 -8.70 10.97 23.07
CA GLY A 230 -7.65 11.49 23.93
C GLY A 230 -6.35 10.71 23.80
N VAL A 231 -5.32 11.12 24.56
CA VAL A 231 -3.98 10.52 24.50
C VAL A 231 -4.00 9.02 24.86
N ASP A 232 -4.83 8.63 25.82
CA ASP A 232 -4.96 7.23 26.27
C ASP A 232 -5.70 6.34 25.26
N SER A 233 -6.41 6.96 24.31
CA SER A 233 -7.14 6.33 23.22
C SER A 233 -6.32 6.26 21.93
N ALA A 234 -5.00 6.47 22.00
CA ALA A 234 -4.12 6.25 20.87
C ALA A 234 -4.27 4.81 20.33
N PRO A 235 -4.30 4.60 19.00
CA PRO A 235 -4.53 3.30 18.40
C PRO A 235 -3.57 2.22 18.92
N ARG A 236 -4.12 1.06 19.31
CA ARG A 236 -3.33 -0.11 19.77
C ARG A 236 -3.33 -1.26 18.76
N GLY A 237 -3.91 -1.02 17.60
CA GLY A 237 -4.04 -1.97 16.51
C GLY A 237 -4.88 -1.37 15.40
N PHE A 238 -5.75 -2.17 14.78
CA PHE A 238 -6.67 -1.65 13.76
C PHE A 238 -7.92 -1.08 14.42
N GLU A 239 -7.90 0.23 14.68
CA GLU A 239 -9.05 0.94 15.29
C GLU A 239 -9.96 1.50 14.18
N PRO A 240 -11.24 1.14 14.14
CA PRO A 240 -12.14 1.67 13.13
C PRO A 240 -12.39 3.17 13.35
N ILE A 241 -12.46 3.93 12.26
CA ILE A 241 -12.87 5.33 12.25
C ILE A 241 -14.05 5.53 11.27
N SER A 242 -14.87 6.52 11.56
CA SER A 242 -15.99 6.90 10.69
C SER A 242 -15.53 7.53 9.37
N LYS A 243 -16.42 7.51 8.37
CA LYS A 243 -16.23 8.21 7.09
C LYS A 243 -15.98 9.70 7.31
N GLU A 244 -16.67 10.30 8.28
CA GLU A 244 -16.55 11.71 8.63
C GLU A 244 -15.17 12.02 9.22
N GLN A 245 -14.69 11.20 10.16
CA GLN A 245 -13.35 11.31 10.72
C GLN A 245 -12.27 11.16 9.64
N PHE A 246 -12.45 10.21 8.71
CA PHE A 246 -11.55 10.05 7.57
C PHE A 246 -11.52 11.30 6.67
N LYS A 247 -12.68 11.86 6.33
CA LYS A 247 -12.76 13.11 5.55
C LYS A 247 -12.07 14.28 6.25
N LEU A 248 -12.19 14.38 7.59
CA LEU A 248 -11.48 15.39 8.37
C LEU A 248 -9.95 15.22 8.27
N ILE A 249 -9.43 13.98 8.35
CA ILE A 249 -8.00 13.69 8.14
C ILE A 249 -7.56 14.11 6.74
N ILE A 250 -8.32 13.75 5.69
CA ILE A 250 -7.97 14.05 4.30
C ILE A 250 -7.91 15.56 4.06
N LYS A 251 -8.88 16.31 4.59
CA LYS A 251 -8.91 17.77 4.52
C LYS A 251 -7.75 18.41 5.28
N GLU A 252 -7.50 18.00 6.53
CA GLU A 252 -6.43 18.57 7.36
C GLU A 252 -5.03 18.23 6.81
N SER A 253 -4.87 17.05 6.22
CA SER A 253 -3.62 16.63 5.56
C SER A 253 -3.37 17.32 4.22
N ARG A 254 -4.34 18.10 3.70
CA ARG A 254 -4.28 18.78 2.39
C ARG A 254 -4.01 17.78 1.25
N SER A 255 -4.60 16.60 1.37
CA SER A 255 -4.43 15.52 0.40
C SER A 255 -5.22 15.79 -0.88
N ASN A 256 -4.78 15.21 -2.00
CA ASN A 256 -5.56 15.24 -3.23
C ASN A 256 -6.80 14.35 -3.08
N GLU A 257 -7.99 14.95 -2.99
CA GLU A 257 -9.26 14.24 -2.84
C GLU A 257 -9.61 13.38 -4.06
N GLY A 258 -9.02 13.62 -5.24
CA GLY A 258 -9.28 12.85 -6.46
C GLY A 258 -8.84 11.38 -6.42
N ILE A 259 -8.14 10.95 -5.35
CA ILE A 259 -7.88 9.53 -5.09
C ILE A 259 -9.11 8.83 -4.49
N ILE A 260 -10.06 9.59 -3.91
CA ILE A 260 -11.32 9.10 -3.35
C ILE A 260 -12.40 9.29 -4.42
N VAL A 261 -13.15 8.23 -4.73
CA VAL A 261 -14.07 8.24 -5.89
C VAL A 261 -15.56 8.24 -5.51
N ASP A 262 -15.90 8.52 -4.25
CA ASP A 262 -17.27 8.52 -3.69
C ASP A 262 -17.51 9.49 -2.51
#